data_AF-A0A1L9SHT4-F1
#
_entry.id   AF-A0A1L9SHT4-F1
#
_cell.length_a   1.000
_cell.length_b   1.000
_cell.length_c   1.000
_cell.angle_alpha   90.00
_cell.angle_beta   90.00
_cell.angle_gamma   90.00
#
_symmetry.space_group_name_H-M   'P 1'
#
loop_
_entity.id
_entity.type
_entity.pdbx_description
1 polymer ?
#
loop_
_entity_poly.entity_id
_entity_poly.type
_entity_poly.pdbx_seq_one_letter_code
_entity_poly.pdbx_strand_id
1 'polypeptide(L)'
;MWAQTEEARQLFEQLRAQQCRVTSFRKQAEAPKPERRSLGASFINLFISSPMGLGIRTGMEPRDSRFQSQFRMKLLEDYEVVKNGKIWCPIMQDWFPPSTMTAAHLFSYKHGQASMDAIFGQIRPAELFSSRNGLMICSAVEEYFDAGVITIVPDLPERPTMAMLSYWLGQETRDFKIRVIDSSWSCLDMKIIQESSPTKWRDLDNRRLYFRGRYHPAARYLYFHYCLQVLRRAWRVGPGQRAAFELYDELGKPLWGTPGRYMARNMLRAFVEELGHEYEPLMQGGTLLDRGDSRLLLETAAAQIGLGKEEESESEEEEEDDIL
;
A
#
# COMPACT_ATOMS: atom_id res chain seq x y z
N MET A 1 34.12 20.81 -21.67
CA MET A 1 33.27 20.09 -22.65
C MET A 1 32.46 18.94 -22.03
N TRP A 2 32.91 18.33 -20.93
CA TRP A 2 32.17 17.25 -20.24
C TRP A 2 30.85 17.71 -19.59
N ALA A 3 30.78 18.92 -19.03
CA ALA A 3 29.56 19.44 -18.40
C ALA A 3 28.35 19.68 -19.35
N GLN A 4 28.54 19.50 -20.67
CA GLN A 4 27.49 19.63 -21.67
C GLN A 4 26.99 18.27 -22.19
N THR A 5 27.58 17.15 -21.74
CA THR A 5 27.08 15.83 -22.11
C THR A 5 25.77 15.54 -21.38
N GLU A 6 24.94 14.71 -21.98
CA GLU A 6 23.66 14.30 -21.42
C GLU A 6 23.86 13.57 -20.08
N GLU A 7 24.93 12.77 -19.93
CA GLU A 7 25.23 12.11 -18.65
C GLU A 7 25.59 13.12 -17.55
N ALA A 8 26.39 14.15 -17.88
CA ALA A 8 26.75 15.17 -16.92
C ALA A 8 25.53 16.00 -16.51
N ARG A 9 24.62 16.29 -17.45
CA ARG A 9 23.34 16.95 -17.17
C ARG A 9 22.48 16.16 -16.19
N GLN A 10 22.34 14.86 -16.42
CA GLN A 10 21.59 13.96 -15.54
C GLN A 10 22.22 13.89 -14.15
N LEU A 11 23.55 13.79 -14.06
CA LEU A 11 24.28 13.80 -12.80
C LEU A 11 24.08 15.14 -12.03
N PHE A 12 24.09 16.28 -12.72
CA PHE A 12 23.87 17.58 -12.09
C PHE A 12 22.41 17.77 -11.65
N GLU A 13 21.44 17.23 -12.38
CA GLU A 13 20.05 17.20 -11.96
C GLU A 13 19.87 16.32 -10.70
N GLN A 14 20.51 15.15 -10.65
CA GLN A 14 20.56 14.29 -9.46
C GLN A 14 21.16 15.02 -8.26
N LEU A 15 22.32 15.67 -8.44
CA LEU A 15 22.99 16.42 -7.37
C LEU A 15 22.14 17.58 -6.83
N ARG A 16 21.44 18.32 -7.71
CA ARG A 16 20.53 19.39 -7.27
C ARG A 16 19.31 18.85 -6.55
N ALA A 17 18.72 17.75 -7.05
CA ALA A 17 17.62 17.09 -6.38
C ALA A 17 18.04 16.63 -4.97
N GLN A 18 19.23 16.05 -4.83
CA GLN A 18 19.80 15.67 -3.54
C GLN A 18 20.03 16.87 -2.61
N GLN A 19 20.61 17.97 -3.10
CA GLN A 19 20.84 19.17 -2.30
C GLN A 19 19.53 19.83 -1.83
N CYS A 20 18.54 19.98 -2.70
CA CYS A 20 17.22 20.49 -2.33
C CYS A 20 16.58 19.66 -1.21
N ARG A 21 16.70 18.32 -1.28
CA ARG A 21 16.20 17.38 -0.27
C ARG A 21 16.91 17.50 1.06
N VAL A 22 18.25 17.53 1.07
CA VAL A 22 19.04 17.75 2.30
C VAL A 22 18.60 19.03 3.01
N THR A 23 18.33 20.08 2.22
CA THR A 23 17.92 21.38 2.74
C THR A 23 16.49 21.36 3.29
N SER A 24 15.54 20.62 2.67
CA SER A 24 14.18 20.47 3.19
C SER A 24 14.15 19.65 4.49
N PHE A 25 14.94 18.57 4.58
CA PHE A 25 15.07 17.76 5.80
C PHE A 25 15.58 18.57 6.98
N ARG A 26 16.61 19.39 6.75
CA ARG A 26 17.16 20.25 7.80
C ARG A 26 16.12 21.24 8.33
N LYS A 27 15.34 21.85 7.43
CA LYS A 27 14.25 22.77 7.81
C LYS A 27 13.12 22.09 8.59
N GLN A 28 12.80 20.83 8.28
CA GLN A 28 11.79 20.05 9.02
C GLN A 28 12.29 19.59 10.40
N ALA A 29 13.55 19.15 10.51
CA ALA A 29 14.14 18.79 11.80
C ALA A 29 14.21 19.98 12.77
N GLU A 30 14.32 21.19 12.22
CA GLU A 30 14.34 22.47 12.95
C GLU A 30 12.92 23.04 13.18
N ALA A 31 11.86 22.46 12.57
CA ALA A 31 10.50 22.94 12.73
C ALA A 31 9.87 22.46 14.05
N PRO A 32 9.17 23.33 14.80
CA PRO A 32 8.49 22.92 16.03
C PRO A 32 7.40 21.89 15.72
N LYS A 33 7.38 20.79 16.49
CA LYS A 33 6.32 19.78 16.39
C LYS A 33 4.98 20.44 16.74
N PRO A 34 3.92 20.31 15.93
CA PRO A 34 2.64 20.92 16.24
C PRO A 34 2.07 20.32 17.54
N GLU A 35 1.68 21.20 18.47
CA GLU A 35 1.13 20.86 19.80
C GLU A 35 -0.25 20.16 19.76
N ARG A 36 -0.81 19.94 18.57
CA ARG A 36 -2.06 19.20 18.35
C ARG A 36 -1.85 18.11 17.30
N ARG A 37 -2.18 16.86 17.63
CA ARG A 37 -2.31 15.78 16.63
C ARG A 37 -3.30 16.24 15.57
N SER A 38 -2.84 16.39 14.33
CA SER A 38 -3.70 16.83 13.22
C SER A 38 -4.79 15.78 12.94
N LEU A 39 -5.89 16.19 12.32
CA LEU A 39 -6.92 15.27 11.83
C LEU A 39 -6.30 14.23 10.87
N GLY A 40 -5.27 14.62 10.11
CA GLY A 40 -4.48 13.74 9.25
C GLY A 40 -3.76 12.65 10.04
N ALA A 41 -3.09 12.99 11.15
CA ALA A 41 -2.41 12.01 12.00
C ALA A 41 -3.36 10.95 12.57
N SER A 42 -4.56 11.35 12.98
CA SER A 42 -5.57 10.41 13.51
C SER A 42 -6.13 9.49 12.42
N PHE A 43 -6.38 10.04 11.22
CA PHE A 43 -6.76 9.26 10.05
C PHE A 43 -5.69 8.23 9.69
N ILE A 44 -4.44 8.67 9.59
CA ILE A 44 -3.34 7.80 9.21
C ILE A 44 -3.19 6.68 10.25
N ASN A 45 -3.23 7.00 11.54
CA ASN A 45 -3.22 6.01 12.61
C ASN A 45 -4.29 4.92 12.46
N LEU A 46 -5.48 5.20 11.91
CA LEU A 46 -6.52 4.20 11.66
C LEU A 46 -6.04 3.04 10.74
N PHE A 47 -5.24 3.34 9.72
CA PHE A 47 -4.84 2.37 8.69
C PHE A 47 -3.52 1.63 9.02
N ILE A 48 -2.78 2.11 10.00
CA ILE A 48 -1.48 1.54 10.40
C ILE A 48 -1.45 0.97 11.82
N SER A 49 -2.40 1.35 12.69
CA SER A 49 -2.55 0.74 14.03
C SER A 49 -3.30 -0.61 13.99
N SER A 50 -3.98 -0.92 12.89
CA SER A 50 -4.56 -2.24 12.62
C SER A 50 -3.45 -3.32 12.67
N PRO A 51 -3.74 -4.55 13.13
CA PRO A 51 -2.77 -5.58 13.57
C PRO A 51 -1.70 -6.03 12.55
N MET A 52 -1.68 -5.47 11.35
CA MET A 52 -0.62 -5.68 10.35
C MET A 52 0.57 -4.71 10.51
N GLY A 53 0.53 -3.79 11.49
CA GLY A 53 1.60 -2.80 11.71
C GLY A 53 2.19 -2.73 13.12
N LEU A 54 1.39 -2.92 14.18
CA LEU A 54 1.80 -2.64 15.56
C LEU A 54 1.31 -3.65 16.61
N GLY A 55 0.75 -4.79 16.22
CA GLY A 55 0.33 -5.84 17.17
C GLY A 55 -0.84 -5.46 18.09
N ILE A 56 -1.60 -4.40 17.79
CA ILE A 56 -2.79 -4.02 18.56
C ILE A 56 -4.01 -4.76 18.01
N ARG A 57 -4.72 -5.48 18.88
CA ARG A 57 -6.01 -6.12 18.54
C ARG A 57 -7.06 -5.02 18.39
N THR A 58 -7.47 -4.74 17.16
CA THR A 58 -8.70 -3.97 16.92
C THR A 58 -9.88 -4.88 17.28
N GLY A 59 -10.63 -4.57 18.34
CA GLY A 59 -11.85 -5.25 18.81
C GLY A 59 -13.00 -5.16 17.82
N MET A 60 -12.79 -5.66 16.60
CA MET A 60 -13.87 -5.89 15.65
C MET A 60 -14.28 -7.36 15.71
N GLU A 61 -15.58 -7.57 15.61
CA GLU A 61 -16.22 -8.89 15.59
C GLU A 61 -15.42 -9.91 14.76
N PRO A 62 -15.38 -11.18 15.20
CA PRO A 62 -14.76 -12.26 14.45
C PRO A 62 -15.22 -12.23 12.98
N ARG A 63 -14.24 -12.22 12.09
CA ARG A 63 -14.42 -12.24 10.64
C ARG A 63 -15.47 -13.29 10.24
N ASP A 64 -16.61 -12.88 9.67
CA ASP A 64 -17.58 -13.84 9.13
C ASP A 64 -16.91 -14.64 8.00
N SER A 65 -16.67 -15.92 8.28
CA SER A 65 -15.96 -16.86 7.40
C SER A 65 -16.65 -17.03 6.05
N ARG A 66 -17.95 -16.71 5.96
CA ARG A 66 -18.71 -16.76 4.71
C ARG A 66 -18.26 -15.69 3.74
N PHE A 67 -18.09 -14.43 4.17
CA PHE A 67 -17.64 -13.35 3.29
C PHE A 67 -16.21 -13.58 2.80
N GLN A 68 -15.32 -14.11 3.65
CA GLN A 68 -13.96 -14.44 3.23
C GLN A 68 -13.94 -15.57 2.20
N SER A 69 -14.73 -16.62 2.44
CA SER A 69 -14.86 -17.74 1.50
C SER A 69 -15.43 -17.28 0.16
N GLN A 70 -16.48 -16.46 0.18
CA GLN A 70 -17.09 -15.88 -1.02
C GLN A 70 -16.12 -14.98 -1.78
N PHE A 71 -15.39 -14.10 -1.08
CA PHE A 71 -14.38 -13.23 -1.68
C PHE A 71 -13.29 -14.05 -2.38
N ARG A 72 -12.78 -15.08 -1.71
CA ARG A 72 -11.78 -15.99 -2.30
C ARG A 72 -12.35 -16.67 -3.55
N MET A 73 -13.55 -17.25 -3.47
CA MET A 73 -14.17 -17.92 -4.62
C MET A 73 -14.33 -16.97 -5.80
N LYS A 74 -14.79 -15.73 -5.53
CA LYS A 74 -14.97 -14.70 -6.56
C LYS A 74 -13.64 -14.31 -7.22
N LEU A 75 -12.57 -14.18 -6.45
CA LEU A 75 -11.23 -13.94 -7.00
C LEU A 75 -10.75 -15.09 -7.89
N LEU A 76 -10.97 -16.34 -7.47
CA LEU A 76 -10.57 -17.51 -8.25
C LEU A 76 -11.27 -17.57 -9.62
N GLU A 77 -12.56 -17.24 -9.61
CA GLU A 77 -13.41 -17.17 -10.80
C GLU A 77 -13.03 -15.99 -11.70
N ASP A 78 -13.11 -14.75 -11.18
CA ASP A 78 -12.92 -13.54 -11.99
C ASP A 78 -11.50 -13.48 -12.60
N TYR A 79 -10.48 -13.96 -11.89
CA TYR A 79 -9.09 -13.94 -12.40
C TYR A 79 -8.74 -15.17 -13.27
N GLU A 80 -9.61 -16.18 -13.33
CA GLU A 80 -9.39 -17.43 -14.07
C GLU A 80 -8.08 -18.13 -13.65
N VAL A 81 -7.83 -18.20 -12.34
CA VAL A 81 -6.52 -18.61 -11.77
C VAL A 81 -6.49 -20.06 -11.30
N VAL A 82 -7.50 -20.89 -11.55
CA VAL A 82 -7.52 -22.30 -11.13
C VAL A 82 -7.24 -23.23 -12.31
N LYS A 83 -6.26 -24.12 -12.16
CA LYS A 83 -5.95 -25.17 -13.15
C LYS A 83 -5.36 -26.38 -12.45
N ASN A 84 -5.86 -27.58 -12.77
CA ASN A 84 -5.36 -28.85 -12.24
C ASN A 84 -5.24 -28.86 -10.70
N GLY A 85 -6.22 -28.30 -9.99
CA GLY A 85 -6.22 -28.21 -8.52
C GLY A 85 -5.18 -27.24 -7.93
N LYS A 86 -4.45 -26.49 -8.76
CA LYS A 86 -3.50 -25.44 -8.34
C LYS A 86 -4.05 -24.05 -8.68
N ILE A 87 -3.51 -23.05 -8.00
CA ILE A 87 -3.88 -21.65 -8.17
C ILE A 87 -2.67 -20.85 -8.65
N TRP A 88 -2.88 -20.01 -9.66
CA TRP A 88 -1.86 -19.14 -10.21
C TRP A 88 -1.59 -17.93 -9.30
N CYS A 89 -0.31 -17.65 -9.03
CA CYS A 89 0.14 -16.41 -8.39
C CYS A 89 0.71 -15.45 -9.44
N PRO A 90 0.15 -14.24 -9.64
CA PRO A 90 0.60 -13.30 -10.67
C PRO A 90 1.97 -12.68 -10.38
N ILE A 91 2.41 -12.68 -9.11
CA ILE A 91 3.72 -12.15 -8.69
C ILE A 91 4.83 -13.19 -8.91
N MET A 92 4.61 -14.41 -8.41
CA MET A 92 5.57 -15.51 -8.56
C MET A 92 5.57 -16.06 -10.00
N GLN A 93 4.46 -15.84 -10.73
CA GLN A 93 4.19 -16.38 -12.05
C GLN A 93 4.31 -17.91 -12.07
N ASP A 94 3.70 -18.56 -11.08
CA ASP A 94 3.72 -20.01 -10.93
C ASP A 94 2.44 -20.53 -10.25
N TRP A 95 2.23 -21.85 -10.34
CA TRP A 95 1.07 -22.58 -9.84
C TRP A 95 1.35 -23.20 -8.46
N PHE A 96 0.55 -22.82 -7.48
CA PHE A 96 0.70 -23.24 -6.09
C PHE A 96 -0.47 -24.08 -5.61
N PRO A 97 -0.26 -24.99 -4.65
CA PRO A 97 -1.36 -25.66 -3.99
C PRO A 97 -2.27 -24.65 -3.26
N PRO A 98 -3.58 -24.92 -3.12
CA PRO A 98 -4.51 -23.98 -2.48
C PRO A 98 -4.13 -23.58 -1.06
N SER A 99 -3.44 -24.45 -0.32
CA SER A 99 -2.99 -24.23 1.05
C SER A 99 -1.93 -23.15 1.21
N THR A 100 -1.17 -22.84 0.14
CA THR A 100 -0.12 -21.81 0.18
C THR A 100 -0.56 -20.51 -0.49
N MET A 101 -1.83 -20.37 -0.83
CA MET A 101 -2.36 -19.24 -1.60
C MET A 101 -3.37 -18.45 -0.78
N THR A 102 -3.20 -17.13 -0.76
CA THR A 102 -4.01 -16.18 0.00
C THR A 102 -4.81 -15.28 -0.94
N ALA A 103 -6.06 -15.00 -0.54
CA ALA A 103 -6.89 -13.95 -1.13
C ALA A 103 -6.56 -12.62 -0.42
N ALA A 104 -5.51 -11.96 -0.89
CA ALA A 104 -4.99 -10.73 -0.29
C ALA A 104 -5.92 -9.55 -0.61
N HIS A 105 -6.28 -8.78 0.41
CA HIS A 105 -7.03 -7.54 0.23
C HIS A 105 -6.06 -6.38 0.00
N LEU A 106 -6.36 -5.50 -0.96
CA LEU A 106 -5.58 -4.27 -1.20
C LEU A 106 -6.02 -3.16 -0.24
N PHE A 107 -7.32 -3.07 0.02
CA PHE A 107 -7.90 -2.31 1.12
C PHE A 107 -8.47 -3.29 2.15
N SER A 108 -7.96 -3.25 3.37
CA SER A 108 -8.32 -4.21 4.41
C SER A 108 -9.81 -4.15 4.73
N TYR A 109 -10.46 -5.33 4.73
CA TYR A 109 -11.87 -5.47 5.08
C TYR A 109 -12.19 -4.94 6.49
N LYS A 110 -11.20 -4.88 7.38
CA LYS A 110 -11.34 -4.36 8.75
C LYS A 110 -11.77 -2.91 8.77
N HIS A 111 -11.45 -2.12 7.75
CA HIS A 111 -11.92 -0.73 7.73
C HIS A 111 -13.38 -0.60 7.30
N GLY A 112 -13.99 -1.65 6.74
CA GLY A 112 -15.39 -1.68 6.33
C GLY A 112 -15.68 -0.88 5.05
N GLN A 113 -16.88 -1.10 4.50
CA GLN A 113 -17.31 -0.47 3.24
C GLN A 113 -17.49 1.05 3.40
N ALA A 114 -17.94 1.52 4.57
CA ALA A 114 -18.11 2.95 4.83
C ALA A 114 -16.80 3.73 4.71
N SER A 115 -15.70 3.22 5.30
CA SER A 115 -14.38 3.83 5.16
C SER A 115 -13.88 3.78 3.71
N MET A 116 -14.12 2.67 3.01
CA MET A 116 -13.79 2.54 1.59
C MET A 116 -14.53 3.62 0.78
N ASP A 117 -15.85 3.74 0.96
CA ASP A 117 -16.68 4.72 0.26
C ASP A 117 -16.25 6.16 0.56
N ALA A 118 -15.83 6.46 1.78
CA ALA A 118 -15.38 7.79 2.12
C ALA A 118 -13.98 8.12 1.59
N ILE A 119 -13.11 7.13 1.35
CA ILE A 119 -11.78 7.35 0.76
C ILE A 119 -11.85 7.42 -0.78
N PHE A 120 -12.63 6.54 -1.40
CA PHE A 120 -12.65 6.34 -2.85
C PHE A 120 -13.91 6.90 -3.52
N GLY A 121 -14.87 7.38 -2.74
CA GLY A 121 -16.23 7.68 -3.18
C GLY A 121 -17.11 6.43 -3.19
N GLN A 122 -18.40 6.62 -2.95
CA GLN A 122 -19.38 5.52 -3.00
C GLN A 122 -19.46 4.92 -4.41
N ILE A 123 -19.28 3.60 -4.49
CA ILE A 123 -19.36 2.83 -5.73
C ILE A 123 -20.46 1.79 -5.61
N ARG A 124 -21.21 1.57 -6.71
CA ARG A 124 -22.23 0.54 -6.81
C ARG A 124 -21.89 -0.37 -8.00
N PRO A 125 -21.76 -1.70 -7.81
CA PRO A 125 -21.89 -2.43 -6.54
C PRO A 125 -20.74 -2.15 -5.56
N ALA A 126 -20.95 -2.45 -4.29
CA ALA A 126 -19.94 -2.32 -3.23
C ALA A 126 -18.68 -3.14 -3.56
N GLU A 127 -17.50 -2.54 -3.37
CA GLU A 127 -16.24 -3.11 -3.86
C GLU A 127 -15.37 -3.77 -2.78
N LEU A 128 -15.71 -3.69 -1.47
CA LEU A 128 -14.87 -4.21 -0.37
C LEU A 128 -14.53 -5.70 -0.54
N PHE A 129 -15.53 -6.51 -0.86
CA PHE A 129 -15.39 -7.95 -1.15
C PHE A 129 -15.48 -8.26 -2.65
N SER A 130 -15.17 -7.28 -3.50
CA SER A 130 -15.08 -7.50 -4.94
C SER A 130 -13.66 -7.88 -5.34
N SER A 131 -13.54 -8.63 -6.44
CA SER A 131 -12.26 -8.98 -7.04
C SER A 131 -11.41 -7.77 -7.47
N ARG A 132 -12.00 -6.55 -7.54
CA ARG A 132 -11.25 -5.32 -7.79
C ARG A 132 -10.34 -4.96 -6.62
N ASN A 133 -10.73 -5.32 -5.39
CA ASN A 133 -10.03 -5.00 -4.14
C ASN A 133 -9.09 -6.13 -3.66
N GLY A 134 -8.75 -7.10 -4.52
CA GLY A 134 -7.93 -8.21 -4.08
C GLY A 134 -7.10 -8.86 -5.15
N LEU A 135 -6.18 -9.71 -4.69
CA LEU A 135 -5.29 -10.52 -5.51
C LEU A 135 -5.16 -11.92 -4.91
N MET A 136 -5.05 -12.92 -5.78
CA MET A 136 -4.65 -14.28 -5.39
C MET A 136 -3.13 -14.40 -5.45
N ILE A 137 -2.46 -14.43 -4.30
CA ILE A 137 -0.99 -14.46 -4.23
C ILE A 137 -0.50 -15.55 -3.27
N CYS A 138 0.78 -15.91 -3.40
CA CYS A 138 1.44 -16.83 -2.49
C CYS A 138 1.49 -16.22 -1.08
N SER A 139 1.21 -17.02 -0.06
CA SER A 139 1.16 -16.57 1.35
C SER A 139 2.50 -16.00 1.80
N ALA A 140 3.60 -16.62 1.38
CA ALA A 140 4.95 -16.12 1.65
C ALA A 140 5.20 -14.73 1.04
N VAL A 141 4.52 -14.39 -0.08
CA VAL A 141 4.62 -13.06 -0.71
C VAL A 141 3.74 -12.04 -0.01
N GLU A 142 2.53 -12.45 0.40
CA GLU A 142 1.55 -11.58 1.06
C GLU A 142 2.11 -10.96 2.35
N GLU A 143 2.77 -11.77 3.18
CA GLU A 143 3.39 -11.32 4.44
C GLU A 143 4.27 -10.07 4.24
N TYR A 144 5.14 -10.09 3.21
CA TYR A 144 6.09 -9.00 2.97
C TYR A 144 5.55 -7.90 2.05
N PHE A 145 4.51 -8.20 1.28
CA PHE A 145 3.71 -7.20 0.58
C PHE A 145 2.99 -6.29 1.58
N ASP A 146 2.43 -6.89 2.62
CA ASP A 146 1.76 -6.16 3.69
C ASP A 146 2.74 -5.53 4.69
N ALA A 147 3.92 -6.12 4.87
CA ALA A 147 4.97 -5.52 5.71
C ALA A 147 5.67 -4.32 5.03
N GLY A 148 5.34 -3.95 3.80
CA GLY A 148 5.96 -2.81 3.13
C GLY A 148 7.42 -3.02 2.75
N VAL A 149 7.79 -4.27 2.45
CA VAL A 149 9.10 -4.61 1.85
C VAL A 149 9.02 -4.47 0.32
N ILE A 150 7.88 -4.89 -0.24
CA ILE A 150 7.59 -4.79 -1.67
C ILE A 150 6.26 -4.07 -1.89
N THR A 151 6.10 -3.48 -3.08
CA THR A 151 4.85 -2.85 -3.50
C THR A 151 4.59 -3.12 -4.99
N ILE A 152 3.34 -2.91 -5.42
CA ILE A 152 2.95 -2.94 -6.83
C ILE A 152 2.86 -1.51 -7.33
N VAL A 153 3.38 -1.26 -8.54
CA VAL A 153 3.32 0.04 -9.25
C VAL A 153 2.95 -0.17 -10.72
N PRO A 154 2.57 0.90 -11.47
CA PRO A 154 2.33 0.81 -12.89
C PRO A 154 3.54 0.23 -13.64
N ASP A 155 3.28 -0.67 -14.58
CA ASP A 155 4.33 -1.15 -15.49
C ASP A 155 4.61 -0.10 -16.55
N LEU A 156 5.37 0.91 -16.14
CA LEU A 156 5.86 1.99 -16.97
C LEU A 156 7.37 2.14 -16.77
N PRO A 157 8.10 2.62 -17.79
CA PRO A 157 9.47 3.06 -17.58
C PRO A 157 9.48 4.22 -16.59
N GLU A 158 10.62 4.46 -15.93
CA GLU A 158 10.75 5.53 -14.92
C GLU A 158 10.47 6.92 -15.50
N ARG A 159 10.70 7.09 -16.81
CA ARG A 159 10.37 8.29 -17.58
C ARG A 159 9.36 7.96 -18.67
N PRO A 160 8.07 7.79 -18.34
CA PRO A 160 7.06 7.50 -19.35
C PRO A 160 6.77 8.78 -20.15
N THR A 161 6.61 8.63 -21.46
CA THR A 161 6.12 9.72 -22.31
C THR A 161 4.64 9.98 -22.03
N MET A 162 4.13 11.16 -22.38
CA MET A 162 2.69 11.45 -22.26
C MET A 162 1.82 10.46 -23.05
N ALA A 163 2.32 9.96 -24.18
CA ALA A 163 1.64 8.94 -24.97
C ALA A 163 1.54 7.60 -24.22
N MET A 164 2.63 7.15 -23.57
CA MET A 164 2.64 5.94 -22.74
C MET A 164 1.70 6.07 -21.54
N LEU A 165 1.70 7.22 -20.87
CA LEU A 165 0.79 7.50 -19.76
C LEU A 165 -0.68 7.47 -20.20
N SER A 166 -0.99 8.15 -21.31
CA SER A 166 -2.34 8.20 -21.86
C SER A 166 -2.81 6.81 -22.28
N TYR A 167 -1.93 6.03 -22.91
CA TYR A 167 -2.20 4.65 -23.28
C TYR A 167 -2.52 3.79 -22.05
N TRP A 168 -1.66 3.83 -21.03
CA TRP A 168 -1.83 3.04 -19.80
C TRP A 168 -3.10 3.44 -19.03
N LEU A 169 -3.40 4.74 -18.94
CA LEU A 169 -4.60 5.24 -18.27
C LEU A 169 -5.89 4.84 -19.00
N GLY A 170 -5.83 4.77 -20.33
CA GLY A 170 -6.94 4.40 -21.20
C GLY A 170 -7.18 2.89 -21.34
N GLN A 171 -6.29 2.03 -20.83
CA GLN A 171 -6.53 0.60 -20.85
C GLN A 171 -7.66 0.20 -19.90
N GLU A 172 -8.49 -0.75 -20.34
CA GLU A 172 -9.48 -1.42 -19.49
C GLU A 172 -8.79 -2.24 -18.39
N THR A 173 -7.71 -2.94 -18.75
CA THR A 173 -6.83 -3.68 -17.85
C THR A 173 -5.45 -3.06 -17.84
N ARG A 174 -4.97 -2.69 -16.66
CA ARG A 174 -3.69 -2.01 -16.51
C ARG A 174 -2.59 -2.98 -16.13
N ASP A 175 -1.44 -2.80 -16.73
CA ASP A 175 -0.25 -3.59 -16.41
C ASP A 175 0.49 -3.00 -15.22
N PHE A 176 1.03 -3.89 -14.39
CA PHE A 176 1.70 -3.55 -13.15
C PHE A 176 3.00 -4.34 -12.99
N LYS A 177 3.92 -3.82 -12.18
CA LYS A 177 5.16 -4.49 -11.80
C LYS A 177 5.39 -4.39 -10.29
N ILE A 178 6.22 -5.28 -9.76
CA ILE A 178 6.69 -5.23 -8.38
C ILE A 178 7.87 -4.26 -8.28
N ARG A 179 7.95 -3.56 -7.16
CA ARG A 179 9.14 -2.85 -6.71
C ARG A 179 9.49 -3.26 -5.29
N VAL A 180 10.77 -3.51 -5.06
CA VAL A 180 11.34 -3.64 -3.72
C VAL A 180 11.58 -2.23 -3.18
N ILE A 181 10.97 -1.90 -2.05
CA ILE A 181 11.06 -0.57 -1.41
C ILE A 181 11.87 -0.58 -0.11
N ASP A 182 12.27 -1.77 0.35
CA ASP A 182 13.23 -1.96 1.43
C ASP A 182 14.48 -2.66 0.87
N SER A 183 15.39 -1.87 0.29
CA SER A 183 16.66 -2.38 -0.25
C SER A 183 17.64 -2.81 0.84
N SER A 184 17.39 -2.40 2.08
CA SER A 184 18.17 -2.77 3.26
C SER A 184 17.75 -4.10 3.90
N TRP A 185 16.66 -4.70 3.42
CA TRP A 185 16.11 -5.90 4.03
C TRP A 185 17.06 -7.10 3.89
N SER A 186 17.41 -7.71 5.02
CA SER A 186 18.44 -8.76 5.10
C SER A 186 18.11 -10.03 4.33
N CYS A 187 16.82 -10.27 4.01
CA CYS A 187 16.37 -11.48 3.35
C CYS A 187 16.30 -11.35 1.82
N LEU A 188 16.75 -10.23 1.22
CA LEU A 188 16.66 -10.02 -0.23
C LEU A 188 17.30 -11.11 -1.07
N ASP A 189 18.39 -11.69 -0.59
CA ASP A 189 19.12 -12.76 -1.30
C ASP A 189 18.66 -14.18 -0.92
N MET A 190 17.66 -14.29 -0.03
CA MET A 190 17.03 -15.56 0.33
C MET A 190 15.99 -15.96 -0.72
N LYS A 191 15.84 -17.28 -0.92
CA LYS A 191 14.77 -17.85 -1.75
C LYS A 191 13.41 -17.59 -1.11
N ILE A 192 12.42 -17.25 -1.92
CA ILE A 192 11.04 -17.02 -1.45
C ILE A 192 10.42 -18.35 -1.00
N ILE A 193 10.64 -19.41 -1.77
CA ILE A 193 10.15 -20.76 -1.46
C ILE A 193 11.33 -21.72 -1.57
N GLN A 194 11.80 -22.19 -0.42
CA GLN A 194 13.09 -22.89 -0.31
C GLN A 194 13.21 -24.11 -1.24
N GLU A 195 12.13 -24.89 -1.38
CA GLU A 195 12.13 -26.19 -2.05
C GLU A 195 11.69 -26.14 -3.52
N SER A 196 10.91 -25.13 -3.92
CA SER A 196 10.20 -25.17 -5.22
C SER A 196 10.73 -24.19 -6.26
N SER A 197 11.44 -23.13 -5.87
CA SER A 197 11.90 -22.11 -6.82
C SER A 197 13.27 -21.54 -6.46
N PRO A 198 14.14 -21.29 -7.46
CA PRO A 198 15.38 -20.55 -7.23
C PRO A 198 15.15 -19.04 -7.05
N THR A 199 13.92 -18.53 -7.25
CA THR A 199 13.60 -17.10 -7.16
C THR A 199 13.88 -16.55 -5.77
N LYS A 200 14.72 -15.51 -5.73
CA LYS A 200 15.00 -14.72 -4.55
C LYS A 200 14.08 -13.50 -4.49
N TRP A 201 14.01 -12.88 -3.32
CA TRP A 201 13.25 -11.65 -3.13
C TRP A 201 13.73 -10.49 -4.01
N ARG A 202 15.05 -10.34 -4.16
CA ARG A 202 15.66 -9.33 -5.06
C ARG A 202 15.20 -9.49 -6.51
N ASP A 203 14.94 -10.73 -6.95
CA ASP A 203 14.52 -11.02 -8.33
C ASP A 203 13.07 -10.58 -8.62
N LEU A 204 12.30 -10.19 -7.59
CA LEU A 204 10.98 -9.62 -7.80
C LEU A 204 11.03 -8.14 -8.21
N ASP A 205 12.13 -7.42 -7.96
CA ASP A 205 12.20 -6.01 -8.32
C ASP A 205 12.08 -5.81 -9.83
N ASN A 206 11.23 -4.87 -10.24
CA ASN A 206 10.81 -4.60 -11.62
C ASN A 206 10.16 -5.79 -12.36
N ARG A 207 9.80 -6.87 -11.67
CA ARG A 207 9.11 -8.00 -12.29
C ARG A 207 7.65 -7.63 -12.59
N ARG A 208 7.25 -7.74 -13.86
CA ARG A 208 5.86 -7.54 -14.31
C ARG A 208 4.92 -8.59 -13.70
N LEU A 209 3.74 -8.17 -13.26
CA LEU A 209 2.68 -9.08 -12.84
C LEU A 209 2.05 -9.75 -14.07
N TYR A 210 1.83 -11.05 -13.99
CA TYR A 210 1.18 -11.80 -15.07
C TYR A 210 -0.19 -12.31 -14.64
N PHE A 211 -1.25 -11.71 -15.16
CA PHE A 211 -2.63 -12.14 -14.94
C PHE A 211 -3.06 -13.13 -16.02
N ARG A 212 -3.86 -14.15 -15.65
CA ARG A 212 -4.32 -15.20 -16.59
C ARG A 212 -5.54 -14.75 -17.39
N GLY A 213 -6.53 -14.17 -16.71
CA GLY A 213 -7.73 -13.62 -17.32
C GLY A 213 -7.62 -12.14 -17.69
N ARG A 214 -8.76 -11.54 -18.07
CA ARG A 214 -8.89 -10.09 -18.36
C ARG A 214 -9.33 -9.28 -17.14
N TYR A 215 -9.31 -9.88 -15.95
CA TYR A 215 -9.71 -9.19 -14.73
C TYR A 215 -8.49 -8.78 -13.92
N HIS A 216 -8.36 -7.48 -13.68
CA HIS A 216 -7.25 -6.88 -12.95
C HIS A 216 -7.79 -6.10 -11.74
N PRO A 217 -6.98 -5.97 -10.67
CA PRO A 217 -7.34 -5.13 -9.53
C PRO A 217 -7.55 -3.68 -9.98
N ALA A 218 -8.41 -2.95 -9.29
CA ALA A 218 -8.58 -1.54 -9.59
C ALA A 218 -7.34 -0.75 -9.14
N ALA A 219 -6.82 0.10 -10.03
CA ALA A 219 -5.63 0.89 -9.76
C ALA A 219 -5.74 1.78 -8.50
N ARG A 220 -6.95 2.22 -8.14
CA ARG A 220 -7.19 3.00 -6.91
C ARG A 220 -6.80 2.25 -5.63
N TYR A 221 -7.07 0.95 -5.56
CA TYR A 221 -6.76 0.14 -4.39
C TYR A 221 -5.28 -0.22 -4.34
N LEU A 222 -4.67 -0.48 -5.49
CA LEU A 222 -3.21 -0.62 -5.59
C LEU A 222 -2.48 0.67 -5.20
N TYR A 223 -2.99 1.83 -5.61
CA TYR A 223 -2.43 3.12 -5.26
C TYR A 223 -2.54 3.43 -3.77
N PHE A 224 -3.70 3.13 -3.16
CA PHE A 224 -3.87 3.24 -1.71
C PHE A 224 -2.89 2.32 -0.97
N HIS A 225 -2.79 1.06 -1.39
CA HIS A 225 -1.85 0.11 -0.82
C HIS A 225 -0.41 0.61 -0.95
N TYR A 226 -0.01 1.12 -2.11
CA TYR A 226 1.30 1.75 -2.33
C TYR A 226 1.56 2.89 -1.33
N CYS A 227 0.63 3.84 -1.17
CA CYS A 227 0.77 4.94 -0.22
C CYS A 227 0.95 4.44 1.22
N LEU A 228 0.20 3.40 1.60
CA LEU A 228 0.28 2.78 2.91
C LEU A 228 1.64 2.10 3.15
N GLN A 229 2.18 1.39 2.15
CA GLN A 229 3.48 0.73 2.30
C GLN A 229 4.65 1.73 2.31
N VAL A 230 4.56 2.80 1.52
CA VAL A 230 5.51 3.92 1.55
C VAL A 230 5.54 4.55 2.94
N LEU A 231 4.37 4.81 3.53
CA LEU A 231 4.24 5.33 4.88
C LEU A 231 4.81 4.38 5.93
N ARG A 232 4.45 3.09 5.89
CA ARG A 232 4.98 2.07 6.82
C ARG A 232 6.50 2.00 6.76
N ARG A 233 7.09 2.04 5.56
CA ARG A 233 8.54 2.06 5.38
C ARG A 233 9.15 3.34 5.96
N ALA A 234 8.59 4.51 5.65
CA ALA A 234 9.07 5.79 6.17
C ALA A 234 9.11 5.80 7.71
N TRP A 235 8.08 5.25 8.35
CA TRP A 235 8.00 5.18 9.80
C TRP A 235 9.00 4.22 10.43
N ARG A 236 9.24 3.04 9.82
CA ARG A 236 10.22 2.08 10.31
C ARG A 236 11.66 2.59 10.25
N VAL A 237 11.99 3.35 9.21
CA VAL A 237 13.32 3.96 9.06
C VAL A 237 13.50 5.17 9.98
N GLY A 238 12.40 5.79 10.41
CA GLY A 238 12.38 6.98 11.25
C GLY A 238 12.64 8.27 10.46
N PRO A 239 12.46 9.44 11.09
CA PRO A 239 12.70 10.73 10.45
C PRO A 239 14.18 10.85 10.05
N GLY A 240 14.45 10.97 8.75
CA GLY A 240 15.81 11.14 8.25
C GLY A 240 15.98 10.81 6.78
N GLN A 241 17.05 11.35 6.20
CA GLN A 241 17.42 11.28 4.79
C GLN A 241 17.28 9.89 4.14
N ARG A 242 17.55 8.78 4.86
CA ARG A 242 17.57 7.43 4.29
C ARG A 242 16.19 6.92 3.81
N ALA A 243 15.11 7.24 4.52
CA ALA A 243 13.76 6.77 4.16
C ALA A 243 13.30 7.30 2.80
N ALA A 244 13.56 8.59 2.53
CA ALA A 244 13.18 9.23 1.28
C ALA A 244 14.09 8.86 0.10
N PHE A 245 15.30 8.34 0.32
CA PHE A 245 16.16 7.95 -0.81
C PHE A 245 15.77 6.60 -1.44
N GLU A 246 15.11 5.70 -0.69
CA GLU A 246 14.73 4.37 -1.19
C GLU A 246 13.30 4.30 -1.78
N LEU A 247 12.44 5.24 -1.42
CA LEU A 247 11.03 5.29 -1.86
C LEU A 247 10.81 6.03 -3.19
N TYR A 248 11.90 6.52 -3.77
CA TYR A 248 11.91 7.31 -4.99
C TYR A 248 12.87 6.67 -6.00
N ASP A 249 12.65 6.91 -7.28
CA ASP A 249 13.63 6.56 -8.31
C ASP A 249 14.96 7.33 -8.11
N GLU A 250 15.97 7.00 -8.91
CA GLU A 250 17.32 7.61 -8.85
C GLU A 250 17.32 9.16 -8.98
N LEU A 251 16.19 9.77 -9.36
CA LEU A 251 16.01 11.21 -9.57
C LEU A 251 15.08 11.85 -8.54
N GLY A 252 14.58 11.10 -7.55
CA GLY A 252 13.71 11.64 -6.53
C GLY A 252 12.24 11.78 -6.95
N LYS A 253 11.73 10.96 -7.87
CA LYS A 253 10.29 10.86 -8.18
C LYS A 253 9.64 9.63 -7.53
N PRO A 254 8.35 9.71 -7.12
CA PRO A 254 7.67 8.57 -6.53
C PRO A 254 7.60 7.42 -7.54
N LEU A 255 7.76 6.19 -7.05
CA LEU A 255 7.66 4.98 -7.87
C LEU A 255 6.28 4.85 -8.56
N TRP A 256 5.24 5.45 -7.99
CA TRP A 256 3.94 5.63 -8.65
C TRP A 256 3.83 7.01 -9.29
N GLY A 257 4.32 7.13 -10.53
CA GLY A 257 4.39 8.40 -11.25
C GLY A 257 3.18 8.74 -12.15
N THR A 258 2.09 7.95 -12.13
CA THR A 258 0.93 8.22 -12.99
C THR A 258 -0.04 9.18 -12.31
N PRO A 259 -0.42 10.31 -12.94
CA PRO A 259 -1.51 11.13 -12.43
C PRO A 259 -2.83 10.36 -12.56
N GLY A 260 -3.74 10.57 -11.63
CA GLY A 260 -5.02 9.87 -11.66
C GLY A 260 -5.98 10.30 -10.57
N ARG A 261 -7.22 9.82 -10.68
CA ARG A 261 -8.28 10.06 -9.70
C ARG A 261 -8.43 8.82 -8.81
N TYR A 262 -7.38 8.52 -8.05
CA TYR A 262 -7.28 7.27 -7.30
C TYR A 262 -7.90 7.38 -5.92
N MET A 263 -7.72 8.52 -5.24
CA MET A 263 -8.12 8.72 -3.85
C MET A 263 -8.60 10.17 -3.65
N ALA A 264 -9.48 10.39 -2.68
CA ALA A 264 -9.89 11.74 -2.31
C ALA A 264 -8.68 12.62 -1.89
N ARG A 265 -8.68 13.89 -2.35
CA ARG A 265 -7.52 14.78 -2.24
C ARG A 265 -7.15 15.12 -0.79
N ASN A 266 -8.15 15.33 0.07
CA ASN A 266 -7.98 15.48 1.50
C ASN A 266 -7.30 14.27 2.16
N MET A 267 -7.58 13.06 1.68
CA MET A 267 -6.98 11.84 2.21
C MET A 267 -5.52 11.71 1.80
N LEU A 268 -5.19 12.01 0.54
CA LEU A 268 -3.79 12.08 0.11
C LEU A 268 -3.02 13.18 0.81
N ARG A 269 -3.67 14.31 1.09
CA ARG A 269 -3.06 15.37 1.88
C ARG A 269 -2.64 14.87 3.25
N ALA A 270 -3.47 14.07 3.93
CA ALA A 270 -3.10 13.47 5.20
C ALA A 270 -1.87 12.55 5.08
N PHE A 271 -1.75 11.75 4.01
CA PHE A 271 -0.53 10.96 3.75
C PHE A 271 0.70 11.85 3.55
N VAL A 272 0.59 12.92 2.75
CA VAL A 272 1.70 13.83 2.46
C VAL A 272 2.11 14.64 3.69
N GLU A 273 1.16 15.03 4.54
CA GLU A 273 1.46 15.72 5.81
C GLU A 273 2.25 14.82 6.78
N GLU A 274 1.93 13.53 6.86
CA GLU A 274 2.67 12.58 7.69
C GLU A 274 4.02 12.16 7.08
N LEU A 275 4.11 12.13 5.76
CA LEU A 275 5.31 11.74 5.03
C LEU A 275 6.31 12.89 4.85
N GLY A 276 5.85 14.13 4.77
CA GLY A 276 6.64 15.32 4.45
C GLY A 276 6.43 15.87 3.03
N HIS A 277 6.81 17.13 2.81
CA HIS A 277 6.62 17.85 1.54
C HIS A 277 7.31 17.22 0.33
N GLU A 278 8.34 16.41 0.55
CA GLU A 278 8.99 15.65 -0.52
C GLU A 278 8.02 14.66 -1.21
N TYR A 279 6.92 14.28 -0.54
CA TYR A 279 5.88 13.41 -1.07
C TYR A 279 4.71 14.17 -1.73
N GLU A 280 4.81 15.50 -1.88
CA GLU A 280 3.84 16.32 -2.63
C GLU A 280 3.50 15.76 -4.03
N PRO A 281 4.41 15.11 -4.78
CA PRO A 281 4.05 14.44 -6.03
C PRO A 281 2.92 13.40 -5.91
N LEU A 282 2.70 12.79 -4.74
CA LEU A 282 1.55 11.89 -4.51
C LEU A 282 0.21 12.62 -4.68
N MET A 283 0.15 13.94 -4.49
CA MET A 283 -1.08 14.71 -4.69
C MET A 283 -1.61 14.65 -6.14
N GLN A 284 -0.78 14.22 -7.11
CA GLN A 284 -1.20 13.97 -8.50
C GLN A 284 -2.17 12.78 -8.63
N GLY A 285 -2.25 11.90 -7.62
CA GLY A 285 -3.22 10.81 -7.53
C GLY A 285 -4.59 11.22 -6.97
N GLY A 286 -4.77 12.50 -6.63
CA GLY A 286 -5.96 13.02 -5.98
C GLY A 286 -7.12 13.29 -6.93
N THR A 287 -8.34 12.97 -6.49
CA THR A 287 -9.56 13.41 -7.16
C THR A 287 -9.75 14.93 -7.00
N LEU A 288 -10.06 15.65 -8.08
CA LEU A 288 -10.34 17.10 -8.04
C LEU A 288 -11.60 17.48 -7.25
N LEU A 289 -12.50 16.53 -7.03
CA LEU A 289 -13.67 16.70 -6.19
C LEU A 289 -13.30 16.26 -4.78
N ASP A 290 -13.60 17.09 -3.77
CA ASP A 290 -13.63 16.71 -2.35
C ASP A 290 -14.78 15.72 -2.14
N ARG A 291 -14.64 14.50 -2.69
CA ARG A 291 -15.60 13.41 -2.53
C ARG A 291 -15.45 12.70 -1.20
N GLY A 292 -14.34 12.92 -0.50
CA GLY A 292 -14.11 12.31 0.80
C GLY A 292 -14.71 13.17 1.90
N ASP A 293 -15.70 12.64 2.60
CA ASP A 293 -16.23 13.27 3.80
C ASP A 293 -15.27 12.99 4.97
N SER A 294 -14.35 13.93 5.22
CA SER A 294 -13.40 13.86 6.34
C SER A 294 -14.10 13.68 7.69
N ARG A 295 -15.33 14.18 7.83
CA ARG A 295 -16.10 14.07 9.06
C ARG A 295 -16.69 12.67 9.21
N LEU A 296 -17.25 12.10 8.15
CA LEU A 296 -17.71 10.70 8.14
C LEU A 296 -16.57 9.72 8.44
N LEU A 297 -15.37 9.98 7.91
CA LEU A 297 -14.17 9.19 8.21
C LEU A 297 -13.73 9.32 9.66
N LEU A 298 -13.79 10.53 10.23
CA LEU A 298 -13.49 10.75 11.64
C LEU A 298 -14.51 10.05 12.54
N GLU A 299 -15.80 10.14 12.21
CA GLU A 299 -16.87 9.47 12.92
C GLU A 299 -16.71 7.95 12.84
N THR A 300 -16.33 7.41 11.68
CA THR A 300 -16.03 5.98 11.50
C THR A 300 -14.77 5.57 12.27
N ALA A 301 -13.72 6.38 12.24
CA ALA A 301 -12.47 6.14 12.98
C ALA A 301 -12.72 6.19 14.50
N ALA A 302 -13.47 7.18 14.97
CA ALA A 302 -13.83 7.34 16.37
C ALA A 302 -14.73 6.20 16.86
N ALA A 303 -15.69 5.74 16.04
CA ALA A 303 -16.48 4.55 16.34
C ALA A 303 -15.61 3.29 16.42
N GLN A 304 -14.67 3.10 15.48
CA GLN A 304 -13.75 1.95 15.48
C GLN A 304 -12.78 1.97 16.68
N ILE A 305 -12.35 3.14 17.14
CA ILE A 305 -11.49 3.30 18.32
C ILE A 305 -12.28 3.18 19.63
N GLY A 306 -13.52 3.69 19.66
CA GLY A 306 -14.41 3.65 20.83
C GLY A 306 -14.82 2.23 21.21
N LEU A 307 -15.15 1.40 20.22
CA LEU A 307 -15.47 -0.02 20.42
C LEU A 307 -14.31 -0.82 21.05
N GLY A 308 -13.06 -0.43 20.79
CA GLY A 308 -11.89 -1.10 21.38
C GLY A 308 -11.62 -0.76 22.83
N LYS A 309 -12.26 0.28 23.40
CA LYS A 309 -12.03 0.71 24.79
C LYS A 309 -13.03 0.15 25.79
N GLU A 310 -14.25 -0.17 25.35
CA GLU A 310 -15.28 -0.73 26.24
C GLU A 310 -14.95 -2.20 26.59
N GLU A 311 -14.37 -2.97 25.67
CA GLU A 311 -14.00 -4.37 25.90
C GLU A 311 -12.76 -4.57 26.80
N GLU A 312 -11.82 -3.60 26.87
CA GLU A 312 -10.69 -3.66 27.81
C GLU A 312 -11.13 -3.48 29.27
N SER A 313 -12.29 -2.85 29.51
CA SER A 313 -12.81 -2.64 30.87
C SER A 313 -13.65 -3.80 31.42
N GLU A 314 -14.11 -4.72 30.57
CA GLU A 314 -14.91 -5.88 30.99
C GLU A 314 -14.07 -7.14 31.27
N SER A 315 -12.75 -7.12 31.03
CA SER A 315 -11.87 -8.29 31.23
C SER A 315 -11.01 -8.27 32.51
N GLU A 316 -11.18 -7.28 33.40
CA GLU A 316 -10.37 -7.15 34.63
C GLU A 316 -11.12 -7.48 35.94
N GLU A 317 -12.36 -7.98 35.90
CA GLU A 317 -13.15 -8.23 37.13
C GLU A 317 -13.65 -9.68 37.30
N GLU A 318 -12.82 -10.72 37.16
CA GLU A 318 -13.14 -12.04 37.78
C GLU A 318 -11.87 -12.84 38.12
N GLU A 319 -11.06 -12.39 39.09
CA GLU A 319 -10.26 -13.30 39.93
C GLU A 319 -10.09 -12.70 41.35
N GLU A 320 -11.13 -12.82 42.17
CA GLU A 320 -10.97 -12.84 43.63
C GLU A 320 -11.79 -13.99 44.21
N ASP A 321 -11.11 -14.74 45.09
CA ASP A 321 -11.60 -15.70 46.06
C ASP A 321 -12.03 -17.10 45.59
N ASP A 322 -11.10 -18.07 45.74
CA ASP A 322 -11.33 -19.06 46.80
C ASP A 322 -10.02 -19.64 47.38
N ILE A 323 -10.03 -19.71 48.70
CA ILE A 323 -8.93 -19.93 49.65
C ILE A 323 -8.95 -21.37 50.19
N LEU A 324 -7.74 -21.91 50.44
CA LEU A 324 -7.33 -23.06 51.30
C LEU A 324 -7.54 -24.50 50.82
#